data_AF-A0A9Q0S7B0-F1
#
_entry.id   AF-A0A9Q0S7B0-F1
#
_cell.length_a   1.000
_cell.length_b   1.000
_cell.length_c   1.000
_cell.angle_alpha   90.00
_cell.angle_beta   90.00
_cell.angle_gamma   90.00
#
_symmetry.space_group_name_H-M   'P 1'
#
loop_
_entity.id
_entity.type
_entity.pdbx_description
1 polymer ?
#
loop_
_entity_poly.entity_id
_entity_poly.type
_entity_poly.pdbx_seq_one_letter_code
_entity_poly.pdbx_strand_id
1 'polypeptide(L)'
;MTEYAKSPEMKERIPDNANLNDYYGDLCSTPEKFYVLPGHKKMLLEIVEFVRNNILVKGYDFFNFKQKPSQDTNMPKKISTNTKSLEAREKKAAQKKSAVEKAAKEAEDKLWEDNDKNLAKKKQKKEDEEKKKAELMKKKAEKKALLEEEMASIKTTAKQSIQKITQAQIQAEVEKRNKVIENLNAPPKAETRIVNADPLEENLNRLMSDTNIATTVDEAISVLNLNSDEADRHPEKRMKAAYKAFEAENLPRIKAENPSMRMSQWRQMLHRDWTKSPQNPLNNRD
;
A
#
# COMPACT_ATOMS: atom_id res chain seq x y z
N MET A 1 -37.93 -31.62 -68.03
CA MET A 1 -36.47 -31.77 -67.77
C MET A 1 -35.99 -30.40 -67.30
N THR A 2 -35.70 -30.12 -66.03
CA THR A 2 -35.28 -30.92 -64.87
C THR A 2 -35.67 -30.13 -63.61
N GLU A 3 -36.23 -30.80 -62.61
CA GLU A 3 -36.48 -30.28 -61.26
C GLU A 3 -35.16 -30.06 -60.49
N TYR A 4 -35.11 -29.10 -59.56
CA TYR A 4 -34.87 -29.39 -58.13
C TYR A 4 -34.96 -28.12 -57.28
N ALA A 5 -35.71 -28.21 -56.19
CA ALA A 5 -35.96 -27.17 -55.19
C ALA A 5 -34.87 -27.14 -54.10
N LYS A 6 -34.64 -25.98 -53.45
CA LYS A 6 -34.39 -25.93 -52.00
C LYS A 6 -34.62 -24.56 -51.36
N SER A 7 -35.34 -24.66 -50.24
CA SER A 7 -35.85 -23.72 -49.24
C SER A 7 -34.83 -22.82 -48.49
N PRO A 8 -35.32 -21.88 -47.64
CA PRO A 8 -34.66 -20.60 -47.28
C PRO A 8 -34.07 -20.51 -45.85
N GLU A 9 -33.33 -19.41 -45.65
CA GLU A 9 -33.01 -18.64 -44.42
C GLU A 9 -33.07 -19.31 -43.03
N MET A 10 -31.97 -19.17 -42.27
CA MET A 10 -32.03 -18.78 -40.85
C MET A 10 -30.81 -17.96 -40.43
N LYS A 11 -31.11 -16.80 -39.83
CA LYS A 11 -30.19 -15.95 -39.07
C LYS A 11 -29.93 -16.61 -37.71
N GLU A 12 -28.68 -16.84 -37.34
CA GLU A 12 -28.35 -17.17 -35.95
C GLU A 12 -27.38 -16.17 -35.33
N ARG A 13 -27.99 -15.49 -34.36
CA ARG A 13 -27.51 -14.68 -33.26
C ARG A 13 -26.40 -15.40 -32.49
N ILE A 14 -25.27 -14.72 -32.31
CA ILE A 14 -24.22 -15.09 -31.36
C ILE A 14 -24.69 -14.67 -29.96
N PRO A 15 -24.63 -15.56 -28.95
CA PRO A 15 -24.47 -15.14 -27.57
C PRO A 15 -23.08 -15.53 -27.03
N ASP A 16 -22.43 -14.51 -26.48
CA ASP A 16 -21.20 -14.59 -25.71
C ASP A 16 -21.36 -15.41 -24.42
N ASN A 17 -20.23 -15.96 -23.98
CA ASN A 17 -19.89 -16.30 -22.60
C ASN A 17 -20.47 -17.62 -22.03
N ALA A 18 -19.74 -18.72 -22.29
CA ALA A 18 -19.80 -19.94 -21.49
C ALA A 18 -18.41 -20.29 -20.96
N ASN A 19 -18.26 -20.01 -19.66
CA ASN A 19 -17.33 -20.52 -18.65
C ASN A 19 -16.47 -21.74 -19.05
N LEU A 20 -15.15 -21.55 -19.05
CA LEU A 20 -14.13 -22.54 -19.40
C LEU A 20 -13.76 -23.45 -18.21
N ASN A 21 -14.75 -24.06 -17.54
CA ASN A 21 -14.48 -24.93 -16.39
C ASN A 21 -15.32 -26.22 -16.28
N ASP A 22 -16.12 -26.56 -17.30
CA ASP A 22 -16.97 -27.77 -17.27
C ASP A 22 -16.46 -28.92 -18.16
N TYR A 23 -15.15 -29.00 -18.40
CA TYR A 23 -14.58 -30.02 -19.30
C TYR A 23 -13.44 -30.83 -18.71
N TYR A 24 -13.52 -31.25 -17.43
CA TYR A 24 -12.77 -32.42 -16.92
C TYR A 24 -13.48 -33.00 -15.69
N GLY A 25 -14.56 -33.72 -15.95
CA GLY A 25 -15.20 -34.62 -15.00
C GLY A 25 -15.72 -35.84 -15.76
N ASP A 26 -15.47 -37.02 -15.21
CA ASP A 26 -16.04 -38.32 -15.63
C ASP A 26 -15.47 -39.01 -16.88
N LEU A 27 -14.30 -39.64 -16.73
CA LEU A 27 -14.02 -40.93 -17.37
C LEU A 27 -13.12 -41.79 -16.46
N CYS A 28 -13.71 -42.41 -15.45
CA CYS A 28 -13.10 -43.52 -14.71
C CYS A 28 -14.13 -44.64 -14.57
N SER A 29 -14.45 -45.33 -15.68
CA SER A 29 -15.09 -46.65 -15.65
C SER A 29 -15.09 -47.30 -17.04
N THR A 30 -14.02 -48.05 -17.36
CA THR A 30 -14.04 -49.29 -18.17
C THR A 30 -12.63 -49.91 -18.17
N PRO A 31 -12.44 -51.17 -17.73
CA PRO A 31 -11.17 -51.86 -17.90
C PRO A 31 -11.17 -52.56 -19.27
N GLU A 32 -10.56 -51.94 -20.26
CA GLU A 32 -10.25 -52.60 -21.53
C GLU A 32 -9.08 -53.58 -21.30
N LYS A 33 -9.37 -54.87 -21.44
CA LYS A 33 -8.41 -55.98 -21.32
C LYS A 33 -7.43 -55.94 -22.48
N PHE A 34 -6.25 -55.37 -22.28
CA PHE A 34 -5.09 -55.67 -23.13
C PHE A 34 -4.53 -57.05 -22.75
N TYR A 35 -4.79 -58.04 -23.59
CA TYR A 35 -4.06 -59.30 -23.59
C TYR A 35 -2.62 -59.03 -24.07
N VAL A 36 -1.65 -59.08 -23.15
CA VAL A 36 -0.23 -59.22 -23.49
C VAL A 36 0.18 -60.66 -23.22
N LEU A 37 0.64 -61.32 -24.27
CA LEU A 37 1.04 -62.73 -24.34
C LEU A 37 2.03 -63.14 -23.22
N PRO A 38 1.89 -64.35 -22.66
CA PRO A 38 2.73 -64.84 -21.57
C PRO A 38 4.11 -65.27 -22.12
N GLY A 39 5.05 -64.33 -22.10
CA GLY A 39 6.45 -64.61 -22.47
C GLY A 39 7.41 -63.46 -22.21
N HIS A 40 6.93 -62.21 -22.26
CA HIS A 40 7.80 -61.03 -22.16
C HIS A 40 8.17 -60.60 -20.73
N LYS A 41 7.49 -61.10 -19.69
CA LYS A 41 7.87 -60.81 -18.29
C LYS A 41 9.12 -61.57 -17.84
N LYS A 42 9.39 -62.75 -18.40
CA LYS A 42 10.57 -63.55 -18.02
C LYS A 42 11.86 -62.95 -18.60
N MET A 43 11.80 -62.45 -19.84
CA MET A 43 12.94 -61.82 -20.51
C MET A 43 13.33 -60.47 -19.88
N LEU A 44 12.35 -59.66 -19.45
CA LEU A 44 12.63 -58.38 -18.79
C LEU A 44 13.14 -58.55 -17.35
N LEU A 45 12.68 -59.58 -16.63
CA LEU A 45 13.22 -59.92 -15.31
C LEU A 45 14.64 -60.50 -15.40
N GLU A 46 14.94 -61.34 -16.40
CA GLU A 46 16.31 -61.84 -16.62
C GLU A 46 17.30 -60.73 -17.00
N ILE A 47 16.89 -59.74 -17.80
CA ILE A 47 17.78 -58.61 -18.16
C ILE A 47 18.02 -57.69 -16.95
N VAL A 48 17.00 -57.44 -16.13
CA VAL A 48 17.14 -56.61 -14.92
C VAL A 48 17.97 -57.34 -13.85
N GLU A 49 17.82 -58.65 -13.69
CA GLU A 49 18.66 -59.45 -12.78
C GLU A 49 20.09 -59.65 -13.31
N PHE A 50 20.30 -59.72 -14.62
CA PHE A 50 21.64 -59.76 -15.23
C PHE A 50 22.41 -58.45 -15.03
N VAL A 51 21.75 -57.30 -15.17
CA VAL A 51 22.36 -55.98 -14.90
C VAL A 51 22.61 -55.78 -13.40
N ARG A 52 21.71 -56.27 -12.53
CA ARG A 52 21.87 -56.16 -11.07
C ARG A 52 23.03 -57.03 -10.53
N ASN A 53 23.24 -58.22 -11.11
CA ASN A 53 24.27 -59.16 -10.65
C ASN A 53 25.65 -58.94 -11.28
N ASN A 54 25.77 -58.21 -12.39
CA ASN A 54 27.05 -58.00 -13.09
C ASN A 54 27.78 -56.68 -12.71
N ILE A 55 27.16 -55.81 -11.89
CA ILE A 55 27.79 -54.57 -11.38
C ILE A 55 28.37 -54.75 -9.96
N LEU A 56 28.12 -55.90 -9.30
CA LEU A 56 28.48 -56.10 -7.88
C LEU A 56 29.37 -57.33 -7.60
N VAL A 57 30.03 -57.90 -8.61
CA VAL A 57 31.03 -58.96 -8.41
C VAL A 57 32.25 -58.75 -9.30
N LYS A 58 32.95 -57.63 -9.13
CA LYS A 58 34.41 -57.52 -9.37
C LYS A 58 35.01 -56.57 -8.35
N GLY A 59 35.19 -57.08 -7.14
CA GLY A 59 36.10 -56.48 -6.18
C GLY A 59 37.55 -56.64 -6.62
N TYR A 60 38.31 -55.61 -6.26
CA TYR A 60 39.70 -55.67 -5.77
C TYR A 60 40.86 -55.95 -6.74
N ASP A 61 41.89 -55.14 -6.48
CA ASP A 61 43.30 -55.29 -6.81
C ASP A 61 43.78 -54.96 -8.22
N PHE A 62 43.90 -53.64 -8.50
CA PHE A 62 45.15 -53.10 -9.08
C PHE A 62 45.16 -51.56 -9.07
N PHE A 63 45.82 -50.92 -8.10
CA PHE A 63 46.77 -49.80 -8.34
C PHE A 63 47.31 -49.27 -7.01
N ASN A 64 48.52 -49.69 -6.68
CA ASN A 64 49.33 -49.11 -5.62
C ASN A 64 49.94 -47.80 -6.16
N PHE A 65 49.19 -46.69 -6.08
CA PHE A 65 49.71 -45.36 -6.40
C PHE A 65 49.80 -44.52 -5.13
N LYS A 66 51.05 -44.24 -4.76
CA LYS A 66 51.50 -43.51 -3.59
C LYS A 66 50.97 -42.06 -3.61
N GLN A 67 49.74 -41.83 -3.13
CA GLN A 67 49.22 -40.49 -2.88
C GLN A 67 49.72 -39.98 -1.52
N LYS A 68 50.42 -38.85 -1.53
CA LYS A 68 50.78 -38.10 -0.31
C LYS A 68 49.50 -37.65 0.40
N PRO A 69 49.42 -37.69 1.75
CA PRO A 69 48.27 -37.15 2.45
C PRO A 69 48.25 -35.62 2.33
N SER A 70 47.30 -35.10 1.55
CA SER A 70 46.85 -33.71 1.62
C SER A 70 46.08 -33.53 2.92
N GLN A 71 46.50 -32.57 3.73
CA GLN A 71 45.80 -32.15 4.95
C GLN A 71 44.52 -31.41 4.55
N ASP A 72 43.44 -32.14 4.27
CA ASP A 72 42.11 -31.54 4.14
C ASP A 72 41.61 -31.17 5.54
N THR A 73 41.71 -29.88 5.86
CA THR A 73 41.04 -29.27 7.01
C THR A 73 39.54 -29.39 6.83
N ASN A 74 38.96 -30.47 7.36
CA ASN A 74 37.52 -30.64 7.52
C ASN A 74 36.98 -29.60 8.50
N MET A 75 36.71 -28.41 8.01
CA MET A 75 35.99 -27.37 8.75
C MET A 75 34.51 -27.79 8.83
N PRO A 76 33.94 -28.01 10.03
CA PRO A 76 32.52 -28.29 10.15
C PRO A 76 31.74 -27.12 9.56
N LYS A 77 30.95 -27.39 8.52
CA LYS A 77 30.04 -26.40 7.92
C LYS A 77 29.15 -25.88 9.03
N LYS A 78 29.33 -24.62 9.43
CA LYS A 78 28.55 -23.97 10.49
C LYS A 78 27.06 -24.07 10.13
N ILE A 79 26.33 -24.96 10.79
CA ILE A 79 24.86 -25.03 10.77
C ILE A 79 24.31 -23.89 11.64
N SER A 80 24.80 -22.68 11.41
CA SER A 80 24.25 -21.47 11.99
C SER A 80 23.27 -20.94 10.96
N THR A 81 21.98 -21.24 11.16
CA THR A 81 20.89 -20.77 10.32
C THR A 81 21.04 -19.25 10.10
N ASN A 82 21.07 -18.83 8.83
CA ASN A 82 21.22 -17.41 8.48
C ASN A 82 20.04 -16.62 9.08
N THR A 83 20.34 -15.60 9.89
CA THR A 83 19.33 -14.78 10.59
C THR A 83 18.29 -14.19 9.63
N LYS A 84 18.70 -13.74 8.44
CA LYS A 84 17.78 -13.25 7.40
C LYS A 84 16.85 -14.34 6.86
N SER A 85 17.31 -15.60 6.84
CA SER A 85 16.50 -16.74 6.43
C SER A 85 15.47 -17.12 7.50
N LEU A 86 15.84 -17.02 8.78
CA LEU A 86 14.90 -17.21 9.90
C LEU A 86 13.83 -16.12 9.91
N GLU A 87 14.21 -14.85 9.81
CA GLU A 87 13.25 -13.73 9.73
C GLU A 87 12.30 -13.87 8.53
N ALA A 88 12.80 -14.29 7.36
CA ALA A 88 11.97 -14.53 6.18
C ALA A 88 11.00 -15.70 6.39
N ARG A 89 11.43 -16.77 7.08
CA ARG A 89 10.56 -17.90 7.45
C ARG A 89 9.52 -17.50 8.48
N GLU A 90 9.88 -16.69 9.47
CA GLU A 90 8.97 -16.15 10.48
C GLU A 90 7.92 -15.24 9.85
N LYS A 91 8.31 -14.33 8.94
CA LYS A 91 7.35 -13.50 8.19
C LYS A 91 6.38 -14.32 7.37
N LYS A 92 6.86 -15.35 6.65
CA LYS A 92 6.00 -16.26 5.89
C LYS A 92 5.08 -17.08 6.82
N ALA A 93 5.56 -17.49 7.99
CA ALA A 93 4.75 -18.18 8.98
C ALA A 93 3.68 -17.25 9.59
N ALA A 94 4.03 -16.02 9.92
CA ALA A 94 3.10 -15.01 10.44
C ALA A 94 2.03 -14.64 9.41
N GLN A 95 2.40 -14.44 8.14
CA GLN A 95 1.45 -14.22 7.06
C GLN A 95 0.50 -15.40 6.89
N LYS A 96 1.02 -16.63 6.88
CA LYS A 96 0.18 -17.84 6.82
C LYS A 96 -0.76 -17.95 8.02
N LYS A 97 -0.28 -17.70 9.24
CA LYS A 97 -1.13 -17.69 10.44
C LYS A 97 -2.22 -16.63 10.33
N SER A 98 -1.87 -15.40 9.96
CA SER A 98 -2.85 -14.33 9.78
C SER A 98 -3.89 -14.64 8.70
N ALA A 99 -3.48 -15.31 7.61
CA ALA A 99 -4.39 -15.72 6.55
C ALA A 99 -5.33 -16.84 7.01
N VAL A 100 -4.81 -17.81 7.77
CA VAL A 100 -5.61 -18.88 8.37
C VAL A 100 -6.56 -18.34 9.42
N GLU A 101 -6.12 -17.42 10.29
CA GLU A 101 -6.96 -16.75 11.29
C GLU A 101 -8.04 -15.90 10.64
N LYS A 102 -7.73 -15.15 9.58
CA LYS A 102 -8.73 -14.43 8.79
C LYS A 102 -9.73 -15.38 8.13
N ALA A 103 -9.26 -16.45 7.49
CA ALA A 103 -10.14 -17.43 6.87
C ALA A 103 -11.03 -18.17 7.91
N ALA A 104 -10.47 -18.48 9.09
CA ALA A 104 -11.23 -19.08 10.19
C ALA A 104 -12.28 -18.10 10.71
N LYS A 105 -11.90 -16.84 10.92
CA LYS A 105 -12.83 -15.79 11.35
C LYS A 105 -13.92 -15.54 10.32
N GLU A 106 -13.59 -15.45 9.04
CA GLU A 106 -14.58 -15.29 7.96
C GLU A 106 -15.52 -16.50 7.88
N ALA A 107 -15.02 -17.71 8.13
CA ALA A 107 -15.85 -18.91 8.20
C ALA A 107 -16.77 -18.93 9.44
N GLU A 108 -16.28 -18.48 10.59
CA GLU A 108 -17.07 -18.31 11.81
C GLU A 108 -18.14 -17.22 11.63
N ASP A 109 -17.76 -16.04 11.12
CA ASP A 109 -18.67 -14.93 10.84
C ASP A 109 -19.78 -15.37 9.85
N LYS A 110 -19.43 -16.18 8.84
CA LYS A 110 -20.40 -16.76 7.90
C LYS A 110 -21.30 -17.80 8.54
N LEU A 111 -20.78 -18.63 9.45
CA LEU A 111 -21.59 -19.62 10.18
C LEU A 111 -22.62 -18.95 11.09
N TRP A 112 -22.26 -17.79 11.63
CA TRP A 112 -23.11 -16.98 12.51
C TRP A 112 -23.90 -15.89 11.77
N GLU A 113 -24.00 -15.96 10.45
CA GLU A 113 -24.77 -15.00 9.65
C GLU A 113 -26.29 -15.26 9.77
N ASP A 114 -27.02 -14.30 10.34
CA ASP A 114 -28.48 -14.35 10.43
C ASP A 114 -29.14 -14.10 9.06
N ASN A 115 -29.65 -15.16 8.45
CA ASN A 115 -30.31 -15.13 7.13
C ASN A 115 -31.85 -14.89 7.19
N ASP A 116 -32.39 -14.49 8.36
CA ASP A 116 -33.84 -14.20 8.46
C ASP A 116 -34.21 -12.88 7.77
N LYS A 117 -35.04 -12.99 6.73
CA LYS A 117 -35.59 -11.89 5.94
C LYS A 117 -36.29 -10.82 6.79
N ASN A 118 -36.93 -11.20 7.89
CA ASN A 118 -37.65 -10.26 8.76
C ASN A 118 -36.68 -9.45 9.64
N LEU A 119 -35.64 -10.09 10.17
CA LEU A 119 -34.58 -9.41 10.91
C LEU A 119 -33.77 -8.48 10.01
N ALA A 120 -33.43 -8.91 8.79
CA ALA A 120 -32.76 -8.08 7.79
C ALA A 120 -33.56 -6.81 7.46
N LYS A 121 -34.87 -6.93 7.22
CA LYS A 121 -35.76 -5.77 7.00
C LYS A 121 -35.83 -4.84 8.20
N LYS A 122 -35.82 -5.38 9.44
CA LYS A 122 -35.83 -4.57 10.67
C LYS A 122 -34.50 -3.83 10.87
N LYS A 123 -33.37 -4.49 10.60
CA LYS A 123 -32.03 -3.90 10.64
C LYS A 123 -31.89 -2.79 9.62
N GLN A 124 -32.32 -3.02 8.37
CA GLN A 124 -32.31 -2.02 7.31
C GLN A 124 -33.16 -0.79 7.66
N LYS A 125 -34.37 -0.97 8.18
CA LYS A 125 -35.19 0.16 8.65
C LYS A 125 -34.50 0.98 9.73
N LYS A 126 -33.84 0.31 10.69
CA LYS A 126 -33.08 0.97 11.76
C LYS A 126 -31.87 1.74 11.20
N GLU A 127 -31.11 1.13 10.30
CA GLU A 127 -29.95 1.77 9.64
C GLU A 127 -30.38 2.97 8.80
N ASP A 128 -31.49 2.89 8.06
CA ASP A 128 -32.03 4.00 7.28
C ASP A 128 -32.51 5.15 8.17
N GLU A 129 -33.14 4.86 9.31
CA GLU A 129 -33.55 5.87 10.30
C GLU A 129 -32.35 6.54 10.97
N GLU A 130 -31.32 5.77 11.34
CA GLU A 130 -30.07 6.29 11.91
C GLU A 130 -29.30 7.13 10.89
N LYS A 131 -29.22 6.69 9.64
CA LYS A 131 -28.61 7.45 8.54
C LYS A 131 -29.34 8.76 8.28
N LYS A 132 -30.68 8.75 8.22
CA LYS A 132 -31.48 9.98 8.07
C LYS A 132 -31.28 10.93 9.25
N LYS A 133 -31.25 10.42 10.49
CA LYS A 133 -30.97 11.24 11.68
C LYS A 133 -29.57 11.84 11.63
N ALA A 134 -28.57 11.05 11.25
CA ALA A 134 -27.18 11.52 11.12
C ALA A 134 -27.04 12.59 10.02
N GLU A 135 -27.67 12.40 8.86
CA GLU A 135 -27.69 13.39 7.79
C GLU A 135 -28.41 14.68 8.20
N LEU A 136 -29.52 14.59 8.92
CA LEU A 136 -30.21 15.76 9.46
C LEU A 136 -29.36 16.50 10.50
N MET A 137 -28.65 15.78 11.37
CA MET A 137 -27.75 16.37 12.34
C MET A 137 -26.56 17.05 11.66
N LYS A 138 -25.98 16.43 10.62
CA LYS A 138 -24.92 17.03 9.80
C LYS A 138 -25.40 18.31 9.10
N LYS A 139 -26.55 18.26 8.42
CA LYS A 139 -27.14 19.45 7.78
C LYS A 139 -27.46 20.56 8.77
N LYS A 140 -27.94 20.23 9.98
CA LYS A 140 -28.17 21.21 11.04
C LYS A 140 -26.87 21.81 11.56
N ALA A 141 -25.83 20.99 11.73
CA ALA A 141 -24.50 21.45 12.15
C ALA A 141 -23.88 22.37 11.09
N GLU A 142 -23.93 21.99 9.82
CA GLU A 142 -23.47 22.80 8.67
C GLU A 142 -24.22 24.13 8.59
N LYS A 143 -25.56 24.12 8.67
CA LYS A 143 -26.35 25.36 8.69
C LYS A 143 -26.01 26.26 9.88
N LYS A 144 -25.80 25.67 11.05
CA LYS A 144 -25.42 26.43 12.25
C LYS A 144 -24.03 27.04 12.10
N ALA A 145 -23.07 26.29 11.55
CA ALA A 145 -21.72 26.79 11.29
C ALA A 145 -21.74 27.97 10.29
N LEU A 146 -22.52 27.86 9.21
CA LEU A 146 -22.69 28.96 8.24
C LEU A 146 -23.28 30.22 8.90
N LEU A 147 -24.31 30.05 9.74
CA LEU A 147 -24.93 31.18 10.47
C LEU A 147 -23.93 31.84 11.43
N GLU A 148 -23.11 31.05 12.12
CA GLU A 148 -22.09 31.58 13.03
C GLU A 148 -21.00 32.33 12.27
N GLU A 149 -20.59 31.83 11.10
CA GLU A 149 -19.67 32.53 10.19
C GLU A 149 -20.25 33.85 9.69
N GLU A 150 -21.53 33.87 9.29
CA GLU A 150 -22.25 35.09 8.91
C GLU A 150 -22.30 36.10 10.07
N MET A 151 -22.65 35.65 11.28
CA MET A 151 -22.71 36.49 12.48
C MET A 151 -21.32 37.02 12.89
N ALA A 152 -20.26 36.25 12.69
CA ALA A 152 -18.88 36.69 12.95
C ALA A 152 -18.39 37.70 11.90
N SER A 153 -18.80 37.53 10.64
CA SER A 153 -18.49 38.47 9.54
C SER A 153 -19.25 39.79 9.67
N ILE A 154 -20.44 39.78 10.30
CA ILE A 154 -21.14 40.99 10.73
C ILE A 154 -20.40 41.59 11.95
N LYS A 155 -19.21 42.16 11.67
CA LYS A 155 -18.50 43.06 12.56
C LYS A 155 -19.36 44.31 12.69
N THR A 156 -20.25 44.31 13.69
CA THR A 156 -21.04 45.49 14.04
C THR A 156 -20.05 46.62 14.34
N THR A 157 -19.93 47.55 13.39
CA THR A 157 -19.22 48.79 13.63
C THR A 157 -19.93 49.44 14.82
N ALA A 158 -19.17 49.68 15.89
CA ALA A 158 -19.66 50.27 17.12
C ALA A 158 -20.57 51.44 16.79
N LYS A 159 -21.76 51.49 17.42
CA LYS A 159 -22.74 52.57 17.29
C LYS A 159 -22.00 53.90 17.20
N GLN A 160 -21.96 54.49 16.01
CA GLN A 160 -21.45 55.84 15.89
C GLN A 160 -22.30 56.72 16.79
N SER A 161 -21.66 57.38 17.74
CA SER A 161 -22.31 58.32 18.64
C SER A 161 -23.10 59.30 17.80
N ILE A 162 -24.38 59.50 18.14
CA ILE A 162 -25.28 60.46 17.48
C ILE A 162 -24.74 61.86 17.77
N GLN A 163 -23.76 62.30 16.98
CA GLN A 163 -23.35 63.69 16.93
C GLN A 163 -24.46 64.45 16.21
N LYS A 164 -24.85 65.61 16.75
CA LYS A 164 -25.86 66.46 16.11
C LYS A 164 -25.25 67.03 14.83
N ILE A 165 -25.63 66.46 13.70
CA ILE A 165 -25.18 66.89 12.37
C ILE A 165 -26.01 68.10 11.94
N THR A 166 -25.35 69.15 11.48
CA THR A 166 -25.99 70.35 10.92
C THR A 166 -26.69 70.03 9.61
N GLN A 167 -27.80 70.71 9.31
CA GLN A 167 -28.63 70.43 8.12
C GLN A 167 -27.85 70.45 6.79
N ALA A 168 -26.86 71.33 6.65
CA ALA A 168 -25.97 71.38 5.48
C ALA A 168 -25.17 70.08 5.27
N GLN A 169 -24.77 69.43 6.35
CA GLN A 169 -23.98 68.20 6.30
C GLN A 169 -24.85 66.97 6.04
N ILE A 170 -26.14 67.01 6.44
CA ILE A 170 -27.14 66.02 6.01
C ILE A 170 -27.37 66.12 4.50
N GLN A 171 -27.53 67.32 3.96
CA GLN A 171 -27.72 67.54 2.53
C GLN A 171 -26.51 67.08 1.72
N ALA A 172 -25.29 67.40 2.17
CA ALA A 172 -24.06 66.96 1.51
C ALA A 172 -23.91 65.43 1.49
N GLU A 173 -24.27 64.75 2.57
CA GLU A 173 -24.20 63.30 2.65
C GLU A 173 -25.27 62.61 1.78
N VAL A 174 -26.48 63.16 1.73
CA VAL A 174 -27.56 62.69 0.84
C VAL A 174 -27.16 62.88 -0.62
N GLU A 175 -26.59 64.03 -0.99
CA GLU A 175 -26.12 64.28 -2.34
C GLU A 175 -24.98 63.32 -2.73
N LYS A 176 -24.07 63.04 -1.80
CA LYS A 176 -23.00 62.06 -2.00
C LYS A 176 -23.53 60.65 -2.21
N ARG A 177 -24.54 60.22 -1.42
CA ARG A 177 -25.20 58.91 -1.60
C ARG A 177 -25.95 58.83 -2.92
N ASN A 178 -26.65 59.88 -3.31
CA ASN A 178 -27.36 59.94 -4.58
C ASN A 178 -26.40 59.88 -5.76
N LYS A 179 -25.24 60.54 -5.70
CA LYS A 179 -24.19 60.44 -6.73
C LYS A 179 -23.59 59.03 -6.83
N VAL A 180 -23.43 58.33 -5.71
CA VAL A 180 -22.96 56.92 -5.74
C VAL A 180 -24.01 56.02 -6.39
N ILE A 181 -25.30 56.19 -6.06
CA ILE A 181 -26.39 55.42 -6.66
C ILE A 181 -26.52 55.74 -8.17
N GLU A 182 -26.38 57.00 -8.55
CA GLU A 182 -26.38 57.43 -9.96
C GLU A 182 -25.19 56.84 -10.73
N ASN A 183 -23.99 56.83 -10.14
CA ASN A 183 -22.82 56.17 -10.74
C ASN A 183 -22.96 54.64 -10.83
N LEU A 184 -23.72 54.00 -9.93
CA LEU A 184 -24.01 52.57 -9.98
C LEU A 184 -25.11 52.23 -11.00
N ASN A 185 -26.06 53.14 -11.22
CA ASN A 185 -27.16 52.98 -12.18
C ASN A 185 -26.85 53.55 -13.57
N ALA A 186 -25.76 54.30 -13.73
CA ALA A 186 -25.30 54.76 -15.02
C ALA A 186 -24.90 53.54 -15.87
N PRO A 187 -25.41 53.42 -17.11
CA PRO A 187 -24.96 52.35 -18.00
C PRO A 187 -23.45 52.50 -18.24
N PRO A 188 -22.68 51.39 -18.26
CA PRO A 188 -21.24 51.46 -18.42
C PRO A 188 -20.91 52.20 -19.71
N LYS A 189 -20.16 53.29 -19.58
CA LYS A 189 -19.61 54.04 -20.70
C LYS A 189 -18.83 53.05 -21.54
N ALA A 190 -19.18 52.93 -22.82
CA ALA A 190 -18.54 52.00 -23.75
C ALA A 190 -17.05 52.38 -23.92
N GLU A 191 -16.23 51.86 -23.03
CA GLU A 191 -14.78 51.82 -23.21
C GLU A 191 -14.50 50.81 -24.32
N THR A 192 -13.76 51.29 -25.31
CA THR A 192 -13.22 50.51 -26.41
C THR A 192 -12.70 49.18 -25.91
N ARG A 193 -13.24 48.09 -26.46
CA ARG A 193 -12.87 46.69 -26.21
C ARG A 193 -11.39 46.45 -26.54
N ILE A 194 -10.50 46.89 -25.67
CA ILE A 194 -9.25 46.18 -25.43
C ILE A 194 -9.69 44.94 -24.69
N VAL A 195 -9.56 43.79 -25.34
CA VAL A 195 -9.77 42.49 -24.69
C VAL A 195 -8.65 42.35 -23.66
N ASN A 196 -8.86 42.92 -22.48
CA ASN A 196 -8.28 42.37 -21.28
C ASN A 196 -8.82 40.94 -21.24
N ALA A 197 -7.97 39.98 -21.62
CA ALA A 197 -8.32 38.58 -21.49
C ALA A 197 -8.65 38.38 -20.01
N ASP A 198 -9.91 38.04 -19.73
CA ASP A 198 -10.30 37.63 -18.40
C ASP A 198 -9.28 36.57 -17.94
N PRO A 199 -8.80 36.63 -16.68
CA PRO A 199 -7.90 35.61 -16.17
C PRO A 199 -8.57 34.25 -16.41
N LEU A 200 -7.88 33.40 -17.18
CA LEU A 200 -8.39 32.09 -17.58
C LEU A 200 -8.88 31.35 -16.33
N GLU A 201 -10.16 31.01 -16.30
CA GLU A 201 -10.72 30.20 -15.23
C GLU A 201 -9.97 28.86 -15.18
N GLU A 202 -9.37 28.59 -14.03
CA GLU A 202 -8.62 27.36 -13.84
C GLU A 202 -9.53 26.15 -13.99
N ASN A 203 -9.10 25.17 -14.79
CA ASN A 203 -9.87 23.95 -15.00
C ASN A 203 -9.93 23.14 -13.69
N LEU A 204 -11.08 23.19 -13.02
CA LEU A 204 -11.33 22.49 -11.75
C LEU A 204 -11.08 20.98 -11.83
N ASN A 205 -11.26 20.35 -13.00
CA ASN A 205 -10.96 18.93 -13.16
C ASN A 205 -9.45 18.63 -13.05
N ARG A 206 -8.58 19.60 -13.39
CA ARG A 206 -7.13 19.49 -13.17
C ARG A 206 -6.73 19.77 -11.73
N LEU A 207 -7.48 20.64 -11.04
CA LEU A 207 -7.24 20.98 -9.64
C LEU A 207 -7.69 19.85 -8.70
N MET A 208 -8.78 19.16 -9.05
CA MET A 208 -9.33 18.04 -8.27
C MET A 208 -8.68 16.69 -8.58
N SER A 209 -7.94 16.57 -9.69
CA SER A 209 -7.13 15.40 -9.97
C SER A 209 -5.82 15.48 -9.19
N ASP A 210 -5.57 14.54 -8.28
CA ASP A 210 -4.28 14.31 -7.58
C ASP A 210 -3.16 13.87 -8.55
N THR A 211 -3.07 14.48 -9.73
CA THR A 211 -2.09 14.19 -10.77
C THR A 211 -1.02 15.26 -10.72
N ASN A 212 0.15 14.92 -10.16
CA ASN A 212 1.35 15.75 -10.27
C ASN A 212 1.78 15.81 -11.74
N ILE A 213 1.66 16.97 -12.37
CA ILE A 213 2.04 17.17 -13.76
C ILE A 213 3.49 17.68 -13.77
N ALA A 214 4.43 16.77 -14.02
CA ALA A 214 5.80 17.15 -14.26
C ALA A 214 6.00 17.56 -15.73
N THR A 215 6.41 18.80 -15.96
CA THR A 215 6.68 19.34 -17.31
C THR A 215 8.14 19.26 -17.70
N THR A 216 9.04 19.21 -16.71
CA THR A 216 10.49 19.12 -16.89
C THR A 216 11.03 17.78 -16.39
N VAL A 217 12.21 17.39 -16.88
CA VAL A 217 12.86 16.13 -16.48
C VAL A 217 13.19 16.13 -14.98
N ASP A 218 13.65 17.25 -14.44
CA ASP A 218 13.98 17.37 -13.01
C ASP A 218 12.73 17.31 -12.13
N GLU A 219 11.62 17.93 -12.56
CA GLU A 219 10.33 17.84 -11.88
C GLU A 219 9.78 16.41 -11.93
N ALA A 220 9.95 15.70 -13.05
CA ALA A 220 9.55 14.30 -13.18
C ALA A 220 10.37 13.40 -12.25
N ILE A 221 11.68 13.64 -12.15
CA ILE A 221 12.54 12.95 -11.19
C ILE A 221 12.07 13.24 -9.77
N SER A 222 11.75 14.49 -9.42
CA SER A 222 11.30 14.85 -8.08
C SER A 222 9.97 14.19 -7.70
N VAL A 223 8.98 14.21 -8.60
CA VAL A 223 7.66 13.59 -8.40
C VAL A 223 7.77 12.07 -8.28
N LEU A 224 8.69 11.44 -9.03
CA LEU A 224 8.92 10.00 -9.00
C LEU A 224 9.89 9.55 -7.90
N ASN A 225 10.63 10.48 -7.27
CA ASN A 225 11.59 10.16 -6.23
C ASN A 225 10.91 9.95 -4.87
N LEU A 226 10.15 8.86 -4.77
CA LEU A 226 9.57 8.33 -3.54
C LEU A 226 10.64 7.84 -2.53
N ASN A 227 11.94 7.96 -2.85
CA ASN A 227 13.05 7.35 -2.10
C ASN A 227 13.87 8.35 -1.27
N SER A 228 13.50 9.63 -1.22
CA SER A 228 14.23 10.65 -0.44
C SER A 228 13.87 10.65 1.05
N ASP A 229 12.63 10.30 1.39
CA ASP A 229 12.14 10.18 2.78
C ASP A 229 11.94 8.72 3.24
N GLU A 230 12.37 7.76 2.43
CA GLU A 230 12.31 6.35 2.79
C GLU A 230 13.35 6.08 3.89
N ALA A 231 12.89 6.19 5.14
CA ALA A 231 13.59 5.83 6.36
C ALA A 231 14.58 4.68 6.10
N ASP A 232 15.87 4.94 6.34
CA ASP A 232 16.96 4.04 5.99
C ASP A 232 16.66 2.60 6.42
N ARG A 233 16.22 1.79 5.43
CA ARG A 233 15.82 0.40 5.61
C ARG A 233 16.99 -0.50 6.02
N HIS A 234 18.21 0.04 6.12
CA HIS A 234 19.40 -0.69 6.52
C HIS A 234 19.66 -0.56 8.03
N PRO A 235 19.45 -1.62 8.83
CA PRO A 235 19.76 -1.60 10.26
C PRO A 235 21.24 -1.29 10.53
N GLU A 236 22.14 -1.72 9.65
CA GLU A 236 23.59 -1.47 9.76
C GLU A 236 23.95 0.02 9.64
N LYS A 237 23.26 0.77 8.78
CA LYS A 237 23.49 2.20 8.60
C LYS A 237 22.87 3.03 9.73
N ARG A 238 21.67 2.64 10.20
CA ARG A 238 21.05 3.23 11.40
C ARG A 238 21.94 3.07 12.63
N MET A 239 22.56 1.90 12.82
CA MET A 239 23.51 1.68 13.92
C MET A 239 24.70 2.63 13.85
N LYS A 240 25.31 2.80 12.67
CA LYS A 240 26.49 3.67 12.51
C LYS A 240 26.14 5.16 12.68
N ALA A 241 25.02 5.60 12.14
CA ALA A 241 24.55 6.97 12.29
C ALA A 241 24.20 7.28 13.75
N ALA A 242 23.46 6.40 14.42
CA ALA A 242 23.06 6.57 15.81
C ALA A 242 24.28 6.47 16.76
N TYR A 243 25.24 5.57 16.51
CA TYR A 243 26.48 5.50 17.27
C TYR A 243 27.32 6.78 17.11
N LYS A 244 27.39 7.35 15.90
CA LYS A 244 28.11 8.61 15.65
C LYS A 244 27.47 9.80 16.38
N ALA A 245 26.14 9.87 16.41
CA ALA A 245 25.41 10.88 17.17
C ALA A 245 25.68 10.74 18.68
N PHE A 246 25.63 9.50 19.19
CA PHE A 246 25.93 9.21 20.59
C PHE A 246 27.39 9.50 20.97
N GLU A 247 28.34 9.18 20.09
CA GLU A 247 29.76 9.50 20.26
C GLU A 247 29.97 11.02 20.37
N ALA A 248 29.35 11.81 19.50
CA ALA A 248 29.50 13.27 19.53
C ALA A 248 29.03 13.90 20.87
N GLU A 249 27.95 13.37 21.45
CA GLU A 249 27.37 13.87 22.70
C GLU A 249 28.11 13.35 23.95
N ASN A 250 28.47 12.06 23.97
CA ASN A 250 28.98 11.41 25.19
C ASN A 250 30.51 11.38 25.28
N LEU A 251 31.24 11.50 24.17
CA LEU A 251 32.69 11.58 24.18
C LEU A 251 33.25 12.76 25.00
N PRO A 252 32.72 14.00 24.92
CA PRO A 252 33.20 15.08 25.78
C PRO A 252 32.93 14.84 27.27
N ARG A 253 31.78 14.24 27.62
CA ARG A 253 31.45 13.86 29.00
C ARG A 253 32.48 12.89 29.59
N ILE A 254 32.78 11.81 28.86
CA ILE A 254 33.75 10.78 29.29
C ILE A 254 35.16 11.36 29.41
N LYS A 255 35.55 12.27 28.51
CA LYS A 255 36.86 12.97 28.57
C LYS A 255 36.97 13.87 29.80
N ALA A 256 35.90 14.58 30.16
CA ALA A 256 35.87 15.42 31.35
C ALA A 256 35.91 14.61 32.65
N GLU A 257 35.20 13.47 32.70
CA GLU A 257 35.19 12.59 33.87
C GLU A 257 36.51 11.84 34.08
N ASN A 258 37.21 11.47 32.99
CA ASN A 258 38.42 10.65 33.06
C ASN A 258 39.55 11.19 32.18
N PRO A 259 40.14 12.36 32.49
CA PRO A 259 41.14 13.01 31.62
C PRO A 259 42.47 12.25 31.51
N SER A 260 42.77 11.31 32.41
CA SER A 260 44.02 10.53 32.44
C SER A 260 44.03 9.30 31.52
N MET A 261 42.87 8.88 30.99
CA MET A 261 42.75 7.66 30.21
C MET A 261 43.11 7.86 28.73
N ARG A 262 43.48 6.77 28.06
CA ARG A 262 43.79 6.79 26.62
C ARG A 262 42.50 6.77 25.78
N MET A 263 42.57 7.33 24.55
CA MET A 263 41.44 7.34 23.60
C MET A 263 40.80 5.97 23.36
N SER A 264 41.57 4.88 23.37
CA SER A 264 41.05 3.51 23.23
C SER A 264 40.15 3.11 24.40
N GLN A 265 40.51 3.51 25.62
CA GLN A 265 39.75 3.22 26.83
C GLN A 265 38.47 4.05 26.90
N TRP A 266 38.52 5.32 26.50
CA TRP A 266 37.31 6.14 26.35
C TRP A 266 36.33 5.56 25.32
N ARG A 267 36.83 5.08 24.18
CA ARG A 267 35.99 4.38 23.19
C ARG A 267 35.39 3.09 23.73
N GLN A 268 36.13 2.35 24.56
CA GLN A 268 35.62 1.14 25.21
C GLN A 268 34.50 1.45 26.22
N MET A 269 34.67 2.49 27.04
CA MET A 269 33.63 2.98 27.95
C MET A 269 32.40 3.46 27.17
N LEU A 270 32.62 4.26 26.12
CA LEU A 270 31.56 4.74 25.24
C LEU A 270 30.79 3.59 24.59
N HIS A 271 31.48 2.54 24.10
CA HIS A 271 30.83 1.38 23.50
C HIS A 271 30.02 0.58 24.53
N ARG A 272 30.51 0.45 25.76
CA ARG A 272 29.78 -0.19 26.87
C ARG A 272 28.52 0.59 27.23
N ASP A 273 28.59 1.92 27.22
CA ASP A 273 27.45 2.77 27.52
C ASP A 273 26.46 2.76 26.34
N TRP A 274 26.97 2.69 25.10
CA TRP A 274 26.17 2.54 23.88
C TRP A 274 25.36 1.24 23.85
N THR A 275 25.94 0.09 24.21
CA THR A 275 25.20 -1.18 24.19
C THR A 275 24.03 -1.20 25.18
N LYS A 276 24.07 -0.36 26.22
CA LYS A 276 22.98 -0.20 27.21
C LYS A 276 22.04 0.98 26.90
N SER A 277 22.44 1.87 26.00
CA SER A 277 21.70 3.09 25.71
C SER A 277 20.38 2.79 24.99
N PRO A 278 19.29 3.52 25.30
CA PRO A 278 18.05 3.46 24.53
C PRO A 278 18.22 4.03 23.12
N GLN A 279 19.29 4.79 22.84
CA GLN A 279 19.59 5.29 21.50
C GLN A 279 20.13 4.20 20.56
N ASN A 280 20.45 3.02 21.08
CA ASN A 280 20.86 1.87 20.28
C ASN A 280 19.63 1.20 19.63
N PRO A 281 19.51 1.21 18.29
CA PRO A 281 18.37 0.59 17.61
C PRO A 281 18.19 -0.92 17.89
N LEU A 282 19.21 -1.60 18.42
CA LEU A 282 19.10 -3.01 18.84
C LEU A 282 18.33 -3.20 20.15
N ASN A 283 18.28 -2.18 21.00
CA ASN A 283 17.60 -2.21 22.30
C ASN A 283 16.12 -1.81 22.18
N ASN A 284 15.75 -1.11 21.11
CA ASN A 284 14.37 -0.76 20.77
C ASN A 284 13.79 -1.87 19.88
N ARG A 285 13.30 -2.95 20.50
CA ARG A 285 12.56 -4.02 19.83
C ARG A 285 11.12 -4.01 20.32
N ASP A 286 10.38 -2.99 19.89
CA ASP A 286 8.91 -2.94 19.93
C ASP A 286 8.37 -2.83 18.50
#